data_AF-A0A7W1NDW8-F1
#
_entry.id   AF-A0A7W1NDW8-F1
#
_cell.length_a   1.000
_cell.length_b   1.000
_cell.length_c   1.000
_cell.angle_alpha   90.00
_cell.angle_beta   90.00
_cell.angle_gamma   90.00
#
_symmetry.space_group_name_H-M   'P 1'
#
loop_
_entity.id
_entity.type
_entity.pdbx_description
1 polymer ?
#
loop_
_entity_poly.entity_id
_entity_poly.type
_entity_poly.pdbx_seq_one_letter_code
_entity_poly.pdbx_strand_id
1 'polypeptide(L)'
;MCPLIRLLIALVVTLPLAGADRAPGLVGEYFEGIADYPSKYPADARPFFVRVDDQVDFTSVDAKFYGTKLADNFAVRWRGVLRVPVAGTWTLATDSDDGSRLVLDGAQVIDNSGRHPMQ
;
A
#
# COMPACT_ATOMS: atom_id res chain seq x y z
N MET A 1 51.11 -5.09 4.09
CA MET A 1 50.47 -6.35 3.67
C MET A 1 49.17 -6.53 4.42
N CYS A 2 48.04 -6.26 3.76
CA CYS A 2 46.69 -6.69 4.13
C CYS A 2 45.84 -6.48 2.85
N PRO A 3 45.47 -7.53 2.09
CA PRO A 3 44.79 -7.31 0.83
C PRO A 3 43.30 -7.04 1.08
N LEU A 4 42.89 -5.90 0.53
CA LEU A 4 41.53 -5.39 0.43
C LEU A 4 40.66 -6.38 -0.37
N ILE A 5 39.67 -7.02 0.26
CA ILE A 5 38.64 -7.78 -0.46
C ILE A 5 37.62 -6.77 -1.00
N ARG A 6 37.76 -6.40 -2.27
CA ARG A 6 36.72 -5.70 -3.04
C ARG A 6 35.67 -6.72 -3.46
N LEU A 7 34.58 -6.83 -2.70
CA LEU A 7 33.39 -7.56 -3.11
C LEU A 7 32.60 -6.67 -4.10
N LEU A 8 32.89 -6.79 -5.39
CA LEU A 8 31.99 -6.32 -6.44
C LEU A 8 30.79 -7.28 -6.50
N ILE A 9 29.67 -6.92 -5.85
CA ILE A 9 28.38 -7.55 -6.16
C ILE A 9 27.90 -6.89 -7.46
N ALA A 10 28.24 -7.50 -8.60
CA ALA A 10 27.54 -7.23 -9.84
C ALA A 10 26.15 -7.85 -9.73
N LEU A 11 25.20 -7.11 -9.16
CA LEU A 11 23.79 -7.49 -9.21
C LEU A 11 23.28 -7.23 -10.62
N VAL A 12 23.49 -8.20 -11.51
CA VAL A 12 22.75 -8.26 -12.76
C VAL A 12 21.32 -8.66 -12.39
N VAL A 13 20.46 -7.66 -12.16
CA VAL A 13 19.01 -7.90 -12.10
C VAL A 13 18.54 -8.11 -13.54
N THR A 14 18.60 -9.35 -14.02
CA THR A 14 17.69 -9.77 -15.07
C THR A 14 16.29 -9.77 -14.44
N LEU A 15 15.52 -8.69 -14.66
CA LEU A 15 14.09 -8.69 -14.37
C LEU A 15 13.46 -9.79 -15.22
N PRO A 16 12.90 -10.87 -14.64
CA PRO A 16 12.01 -11.70 -15.42
C PRO A 16 10.75 -10.87 -15.67
N LEU A 17 10.59 -10.42 -16.92
CA LEU A 17 9.29 -10.02 -17.45
C LEU A 17 8.34 -11.22 -17.31
N ALA A 18 7.18 -10.99 -16.69
CA ALA A 18 6.03 -11.88 -16.60
C ALA A 18 6.30 -13.28 -15.99
N GLY A 19 5.85 -13.47 -14.74
CA GLY A 19 5.68 -14.82 -14.17
C GLY A 19 6.41 -15.11 -12.87
N ALA A 20 7.07 -14.15 -12.23
CA ALA A 20 7.51 -14.36 -10.85
C ALA A 20 6.28 -14.56 -9.95
N ASP A 21 6.23 -15.69 -9.23
CA ASP A 21 5.29 -15.90 -8.13
C ASP A 21 5.51 -14.76 -7.14
N ARG A 22 4.64 -13.75 -7.21
CA ARG A 22 4.57 -12.72 -6.18
C ARG A 22 3.99 -13.39 -4.95
N ALA A 23 4.63 -13.16 -3.81
CA ALA A 23 4.05 -13.56 -2.53
C ALA A 23 2.62 -12.96 -2.41
N PRO A 24 1.67 -13.70 -1.81
CA PRO A 24 0.32 -13.20 -1.62
C PRO A 24 0.32 -11.94 -0.74
N GLY A 25 -0.75 -11.15 -0.88
CA GLY A 25 -0.97 -9.93 -0.11
C GLY A 25 -0.43 -8.65 -0.76
N LEU A 26 -0.68 -7.54 -0.10
CA LEU A 26 -0.22 -6.20 -0.46
C LEU A 26 0.71 -5.68 0.64
N VAL A 27 1.75 -4.95 0.24
CA VAL A 27 2.61 -4.26 1.21
C VAL A 27 1.85 -3.03 1.71
N GLY A 28 1.41 -3.07 2.95
CA GLY A 28 0.80 -1.95 3.67
C GLY A 28 1.87 -1.10 4.34
N GLU A 29 2.02 0.13 3.86
CA GLU A 29 2.81 1.18 4.49
C GLU A 29 1.90 2.05 5.35
N TYR A 30 2.12 2.11 6.66
CA TYR A 30 1.26 2.79 7.63
C TYR A 30 1.92 4.08 8.11
N PHE A 31 1.21 5.20 8.06
CA PHE A 31 1.72 6.55 8.35
C PHE A 31 0.95 7.17 9.50
N GLU A 32 1.65 7.78 10.45
CA GLU A 32 1.06 8.53 11.56
C GLU A 32 0.96 10.03 11.25
N GLY A 33 0.06 10.74 11.94
CA GLY A 33 -0.08 12.20 11.83
C GLY A 33 -0.81 12.70 10.58
N ILE A 34 -1.55 11.84 9.89
CA ILE A 34 -2.33 12.17 8.70
C ILE A 34 -3.79 12.37 9.09
N ALA A 35 -4.18 13.62 9.34
CA ALA A 35 -5.54 13.96 9.77
C ALA A 35 -6.54 14.16 8.61
N ASP A 36 -6.05 14.54 7.41
CA ASP A 36 -6.90 14.90 6.28
C ASP A 36 -6.31 14.34 4.97
N TYR A 37 -6.81 13.20 4.51
CA TYR A 37 -6.44 12.63 3.20
C TYR A 37 -7.36 13.16 2.09
N PRO A 38 -6.85 13.47 0.88
CA PRO A 38 -5.46 13.41 0.44
C PRO A 38 -4.63 14.67 0.74
N SER A 39 -5.24 15.75 1.23
CA SER A 39 -4.62 17.09 1.34
C SER A 39 -3.34 17.15 2.17
N LYS A 40 -3.18 16.26 3.16
CA LYS A 40 -2.02 16.20 4.05
C LYS A 40 -1.11 15.01 3.84
N TYR A 41 -1.33 14.18 2.81
CA TYR A 41 -0.50 13.01 2.55
C TYR A 41 0.81 13.41 1.84
N PRO A 42 1.98 13.39 2.51
CA PRO A 42 3.24 13.80 1.90
C PRO A 42 3.74 12.73 0.91
N ALA A 43 4.20 13.15 -0.26
CA ALA A 43 4.76 12.24 -1.27
C ALA A 43 6.00 11.47 -0.74
N ASP A 44 6.75 12.09 0.17
CA ASP A 44 7.99 11.62 0.79
C ASP A 44 7.80 11.13 2.24
N ALA A 45 6.56 10.92 2.66
CA ALA A 45 6.27 10.43 4.01
C ALA A 45 6.98 9.10 4.28
N ARG A 46 7.54 8.99 5.49
CA ARG A 46 8.14 7.74 5.97
C ARG A 46 7.09 6.92 6.73
N PRO A 47 6.94 5.62 6.44
CA PRO A 47 6.01 4.79 7.18
C PRO A 47 6.48 4.59 8.63
N PHE A 48 5.54 4.68 9.56
CA PHE A 48 5.68 4.30 10.97
C PHE A 48 5.79 2.78 11.12
N PHE A 49 5.03 2.04 10.31
CA PHE A 49 4.94 0.58 10.36
C PHE A 49 4.72 0.02 8.95
N VAL A 50 5.29 -1.14 8.67
CA VAL A 50 5.15 -1.82 7.38
C VAL A 50 4.84 -3.29 7.64
N ARG A 51 3.85 -3.82 6.94
CA ARG A 51 3.57 -5.26 6.91
C ARG A 51 2.99 -5.70 5.57
N VAL A 52 2.88 -7.01 5.39
CA VAL A 52 2.07 -7.59 4.31
C VAL A 52 0.68 -7.84 4.88
N ASP A 53 -0.34 -7.32 4.19
CA ASP A 53 -1.75 -7.58 4.44
C ASP A 53 -2.26 -8.54 3.37
N ASP A 54 -2.71 -9.74 3.76
CA ASP A 54 -3.23 -10.73 2.81
C ASP A 54 -4.48 -10.23 2.07
N GLN A 55 -5.26 -9.38 2.73
CA GLN A 55 -6.45 -8.71 2.20
C GLN A 55 -6.52 -7.27 2.72
N VAL A 56 -7.12 -6.39 1.92
CA VAL A 56 -7.52 -5.04 2.34
C VAL A 56 -9.02 -5.08 2.60
N ASP A 57 -9.36 -5.63 3.76
CA ASP A 57 -10.74 -5.81 4.23
C ASP A 57 -10.74 -5.65 5.76
N PHE A 58 -10.80 -4.39 6.19
CA PHE A 58 -10.73 -3.99 7.59
C PHE A 58 -12.05 -3.30 7.96
N THR A 59 -12.79 -3.85 8.91
CA THR A 59 -13.99 -3.16 9.40
C THR A 59 -13.61 -1.92 10.21
N SER A 60 -14.46 -0.90 10.17
CA SER A 60 -14.30 0.29 11.01
C SER A 60 -14.28 -0.09 12.50
N VAL A 61 -13.33 0.47 13.24
CA VAL A 61 -13.11 0.18 14.67
C VAL A 61 -12.81 1.47 15.43
N ASP A 62 -13.43 1.63 16.59
CA ASP A 62 -13.04 2.66 17.58
C ASP A 62 -11.95 2.10 18.51
N ALA A 63 -10.83 1.69 17.90
CA ALA A 63 -9.71 1.05 18.58
C ALA A 63 -8.41 1.21 17.79
N LYS A 64 -7.32 0.64 18.30
CA LYS A 64 -6.08 0.55 17.52
C LYS A 64 -6.31 -0.28 16.27
N PHE A 65 -5.98 0.27 15.12
CA PHE A 65 -6.13 -0.35 13.82
C PHE A 65 -5.33 -1.65 13.78
N TYR A 66 -6.04 -2.78 13.68
CA TYR A 66 -5.57 -4.15 13.50
C TYR A 66 -4.06 -4.38 13.70
N GLY A 67 -3.61 -4.62 14.93
CA GLY A 67 -2.22 -5.01 15.22
C GLY A 67 -1.19 -3.88 15.11
N THR A 68 -1.63 -2.63 14.93
CA THR A 68 -0.78 -1.44 14.96
C THR A 68 -0.93 -0.68 16.28
N LYS A 69 -0.23 0.45 16.41
CA LYS A 69 -0.42 1.41 17.52
C LYS A 69 -1.27 2.63 17.10
N LEU A 70 -1.74 2.66 15.86
CA LEU A 70 -2.48 3.76 15.27
C LEU A 70 -3.96 3.62 15.63
N ALA A 71 -4.62 4.72 15.99
CA ALA A 71 -6.06 4.72 16.29
C ALA A 71 -6.79 5.85 15.57
N ASP A 72 -6.15 7.01 15.43
CA ASP A 72 -6.68 8.19 14.75
C ASP A 72 -5.54 8.91 14.02
N ASN A 73 -5.87 9.78 13.07
CA ASN A 73 -4.97 10.60 12.28
C ASN A 73 -3.85 9.77 11.64
N PHE A 74 -4.22 8.74 10.90
CA PHE A 74 -3.29 7.89 10.17
C PHE A 74 -3.76 7.62 8.75
N ALA A 75 -2.84 7.18 7.90
CA ALA A 75 -3.17 6.71 6.55
C ALA A 75 -2.42 5.41 6.27
N VAL A 76 -2.96 4.61 5.36
CA VAL A 76 -2.29 3.39 4.89
C VAL A 76 -2.18 3.44 3.37
N ARG A 77 -1.01 3.06 2.85
CA ARG A 77 -0.78 2.90 1.42
C ARG A 77 -0.46 1.44 1.14
N TRP A 78 -1.38 0.76 0.47
CA TRP A 78 -1.16 -0.58 -0.03
C TRP A 78 -0.59 -0.57 -1.44
N ARG A 79 0.47 -1.34 -1.67
CA ARG A 79 1.11 -1.52 -2.98
C ARG A 79 1.28 -2.99 -3.31
N GLY A 80 1.00 -3.33 -4.57
CA GLY A 80 1.19 -4.68 -5.08
C GLY A 80 0.71 -4.81 -6.50
N VAL A 81 0.28 -6.01 -6.88
CA VAL A 81 -0.28 -6.31 -8.19
C VAL A 81 -1.59 -7.04 -8.02
N LEU A 82 -2.61 -6.58 -8.74
CA LEU A 82 -3.87 -7.27 -8.88
C LEU A 82 -3.73 -8.34 -9.96
N ARG A 83 -3.84 -9.62 -9.59
CA ARG A 83 -3.90 -10.71 -10.56
C ARG A 83 -5.35 -10.94 -10.96
N VAL A 84 -5.67 -10.65 -12.21
CA VAL A 84 -6.99 -10.92 -12.78
C VAL A 84 -6.97 -12.34 -13.38
N PRO A 85 -7.78 -13.30 -12.88
CA PRO A 85 -7.68 -14.70 -13.30
C PRO A 85 -8.26 -14.95 -14.69
N VAL A 86 -9.20 -14.11 -15.13
CA VAL A 86 -9.86 -14.23 -16.44
C VAL A 86 -9.96 -12.84 -17.06
N ALA A 87 -9.54 -12.71 -18.32
CA ALA A 87 -9.68 -11.46 -19.06
C ALA A 87 -11.15 -11.04 -19.16
N GLY A 88 -11.43 -9.77 -18.95
CA GLY A 88 -12.79 -9.22 -18.99
C GLY A 88 -12.88 -7.84 -18.37
N THR A 89 -14.10 -7.32 -18.31
CA THR A 89 -14.41 -6.06 -17.63
C THR A 89 -14.69 -6.32 -16.16
N TRP A 90 -14.01 -5.61 -15.27
CA TRP A 90 -14.18 -5.70 -13.83
C TRP A 90 -14.57 -4.34 -13.26
N THR A 91 -15.49 -4.35 -12.30
CA THR A 91 -15.78 -3.18 -11.47
C THR A 91 -14.92 -3.26 -10.22
N LEU A 92 -14.19 -2.18 -9.94
CA LEU A 92 -13.45 -2.00 -8.69
C LEU A 92 -14.23 -1.00 -7.83
N ALA A 93 -14.17 -1.20 -6.52
CA ALA A 93 -14.80 -0.33 -5.53
C ALA A 93 -13.87 -0.17 -4.32
N THR A 94 -14.10 0.90 -3.57
CA THR A 94 -13.53 1.15 -2.26
C THR A 94 -14.67 1.45 -1.31
N ASP A 95 -14.54 1.04 -0.05
CA ASP A 95 -15.43 1.43 1.06
C ASP A 95 -14.53 1.87 2.22
N SER A 96 -14.62 3.13 2.65
CA SER A 96 -13.69 3.67 3.65
C SER A 96 -14.23 4.79 4.53
N ASP A 97 -13.67 4.89 5.74
CA ASP A 97 -13.87 5.95 6.73
C ASP A 97 -12.48 6.34 7.30
N ASP A 98 -11.91 7.51 7.02
CA ASP A 98 -12.33 8.55 6.08
C ASP A 98 -11.90 8.19 4.63
N GLY A 99 -11.51 9.18 3.83
CA GLY A 99 -11.31 9.02 2.39
C GLY A 99 -10.18 8.10 1.92
N SER A 100 -10.37 7.54 0.73
CA SER A 100 -9.44 6.64 0.04
C SER A 100 -9.35 6.95 -1.46
N ARG A 101 -8.36 6.33 -2.12
CA ARG A 101 -8.12 6.46 -3.56
C ARG A 101 -7.52 5.18 -4.10
N LEU A 102 -7.98 4.74 -5.27
CA LEU A 102 -7.37 3.64 -6.01
C LEU A 102 -6.65 4.14 -7.26
N VAL A 103 -5.40 3.73 -7.39
CA VAL A 103 -4.57 3.96 -8.58
C VAL A 103 -4.23 2.60 -9.19
N LEU A 104 -4.59 2.41 -10.47
CA LEU A 104 -4.29 1.21 -11.24
C LEU A 104 -3.46 1.60 -12.47
N ASP A 105 -2.33 0.93 -12.68
CA ASP A 105 -1.41 1.19 -13.79
C ASP A 105 -1.01 2.67 -13.95
N GLY A 106 -0.88 3.38 -12.83
CA GLY A 106 -0.51 4.80 -12.78
C GLY A 106 -1.67 5.78 -12.97
N ALA A 107 -2.88 5.32 -13.28
CA ALA A 107 -4.07 6.14 -13.40
C ALA A 107 -4.94 6.05 -12.14
N GLN A 108 -5.43 7.18 -11.64
CA GLN A 108 -6.47 7.20 -10.60
C GLN A 108 -7.77 6.68 -11.22
N VAL A 109 -8.31 5.59 -10.66
CA VAL A 109 -9.55 4.94 -11.14
C VAL A 109 -10.70 5.07 -10.15
N ILE A 110 -10.42 5.32 -8.87
CA ILE A 110 -11.44 5.61 -7.84
C ILE A 110 -10.97 6.80 -7.00
N ASP A 111 -11.89 7.71 -6.73
CA ASP A 111 -11.73 8.84 -5.81
C ASP A 111 -12.85 8.78 -4.76
N ASN A 112 -12.50 8.45 -3.53
CA ASN A 112 -13.38 8.50 -2.37
C ASN A 112 -12.80 9.50 -1.36
N SER A 113 -12.54 10.73 -1.78
CA SER A 113 -11.85 11.73 -0.95
C SER A 113 -12.76 12.41 0.06
N GLY A 114 -12.13 12.93 1.12
CA GLY A 114 -12.77 13.79 2.10
C GLY A 114 -12.97 13.10 3.44
N ARG A 115 -13.58 13.85 4.35
CA ARG A 115 -14.00 13.35 5.66
C ARG A 115 -15.43 12.86 5.55
N HIS A 116 -15.65 11.57 5.79
CA HIS A 116 -16.95 10.94 5.64
C HIS A 116 -16.96 9.60 6.40
N PRO A 117 -18.14 9.15 6.87
CA PRO A 117 -18.27 7.78 7.35
C PRO A 117 -18.03 6.77 6.22
N MET A 118 -18.01 5.48 6.57
CA MET A 118 -17.90 4.36 5.60
C MET A 118 -18.84 4.56 4.40
N GLN A 119 -18.27 4.70 3.20
CA GLN A 119 -18.94 4.70 1.90
C GLN A 119 -18.03 4.18 0.79
#